data_AF-A0A955Y9Y9-F1
#
_entry.id   AF-A0A955Y9Y9-F1
#
_cell.length_a   1.000
_cell.length_b   1.000
_cell.length_c   1.000
_cell.angle_alpha   90.00
_cell.angle_beta   90.00
_cell.angle_gamma   90.00
#
_symmetry.space_group_name_H-M   'P 1'
#
loop_
_entity.id
_entity.type
_entity.pdbx_description
1 polymer ?
#
loop_
_entity_poly.entity_id
_entity_poly.type
_entity_poly.pdbx_seq_one_letter_code
_entity_poly.pdbx_strand_id
1 'polypeptide(L)'
;PTVDVEQAGWSYAGSLSRNSASTGVYAEGIEAAWALARRVGDRAREERYGNALVAASRYAIQLQYREHDVYAYARPAKVLGGLPTNPAVNEMRLDFTYHAISALHAAHRHTTPTQWKAMHARAYP
;
A
#
# COMPACT_ATOMS: atom_id res chain seq x y z
N PRO A 1 -28.37 0.57 13.07
CA PRO A 1 -27.52 -0.09 14.08
C PRO A 1 -26.15 0.60 14.16
N THR A 2 -25.96 1.43 15.19
CA THR A 2 -24.65 1.99 15.55
C THR A 2 -23.80 0.85 16.07
N VAL A 3 -22.79 0.47 15.30
CA VAL A 3 -21.84 -0.57 15.71
C VAL A 3 -20.94 0.06 16.75
N ASP A 4 -20.91 -0.55 17.94
CA ASP A 4 -19.99 -0.15 19.00
C ASP A 4 -18.55 -0.49 18.57
N VAL A 5 -17.81 0.54 18.19
CA VAL A 5 -16.44 0.44 17.66
C VAL A 5 -15.45 -0.10 18.69
N GLU A 6 -15.77 -0.07 19.98
CA GLU A 6 -14.93 -0.66 21.03
C GLU A 6 -15.01 -2.19 21.08
N GLN A 7 -16.16 -2.79 20.77
CA GLN A 7 -16.34 -4.25 20.77
C GLN A 7 -15.91 -4.92 19.46
N ALA A 8 -15.84 -4.16 18.37
CA ALA A 8 -15.40 -4.65 17.06
C ALA A 8 -13.86 -4.73 16.99
N GLY A 9 -13.24 -5.46 17.91
CA GLY A 9 -11.79 -5.56 18.04
C GLY A 9 -11.10 -5.73 16.70
N TRP A 10 -10.18 -4.81 16.38
CA TRP A 10 -9.22 -4.72 15.26
C TRP A 10 -9.65 -5.09 13.82
N SER A 11 -10.79 -5.74 13.61
CA SER A 11 -11.13 -6.49 12.41
C SER A 11 -12.13 -5.74 11.53
N TYR A 12 -13.21 -5.19 12.12
CA TYR A 12 -14.23 -4.48 11.35
C TYR A 12 -13.94 -2.98 11.21
N ALA A 13 -13.56 -2.31 12.31
CA ALA A 13 -13.07 -0.94 12.25
C ALA A 13 -11.73 -0.84 11.51
N GLY A 14 -10.86 -1.86 11.65
CA GLY A 14 -9.58 -1.93 10.95
C GLY A 14 -9.72 -2.05 9.43
N SER A 15 -10.54 -2.97 8.93
CA SER A 15 -10.78 -3.20 7.49
C SER A 15 -11.28 -1.94 6.76
N LEU A 16 -12.17 -1.17 7.38
CA LEU A 16 -12.76 0.05 6.81
C LEU A 16 -12.01 1.34 7.18
N SER A 17 -11.09 1.28 8.16
CA SER A 17 -10.22 2.41 8.47
C SER A 17 -9.28 2.68 7.29
N ARG A 18 -8.93 3.96 7.09
CA ARG A 18 -7.95 4.39 6.08
C ARG A 18 -6.53 4.01 6.50
N ASN A 19 -6.27 2.72 6.62
CA ASN A 19 -4.96 2.19 6.98
C ASN A 19 -4.22 1.67 5.74
N SER A 20 -2.89 1.61 5.84
CA SER A 20 -2.00 1.14 4.79
C SER A 20 -2.28 -0.31 4.38
N ALA A 21 -2.69 -1.13 5.35
CA ALA A 21 -2.99 -2.55 5.17
C ALA A 21 -4.15 -2.77 4.20
N SER A 22 -5.26 -2.05 4.38
CA SER A 22 -6.44 -2.15 3.53
C SER A 22 -6.11 -1.80 2.08
N THR A 23 -5.31 -0.75 1.84
CA THR A 23 -4.82 -0.44 0.50
C THR A 23 -3.99 -1.58 -0.09
N GLY A 24 -3.11 -2.19 0.71
CA GLY A 24 -2.31 -3.35 0.27
C GLY A 24 -3.16 -4.58 -0.07
N VAL A 25 -4.12 -4.94 0.79
CA VAL A 25 -5.04 -6.06 0.56
C VAL A 25 -5.91 -5.84 -0.69
N TYR A 26 -6.43 -4.62 -0.88
CA TYR A 26 -7.16 -4.30 -2.10
C TYR A 26 -6.26 -4.36 -3.34
N ALA A 27 -5.00 -3.94 -3.23
CA ALA A 27 -4.04 -4.04 -4.32
C ALA A 27 -3.74 -5.50 -4.70
N GLU A 28 -3.69 -6.44 -3.76
CA GLU A 28 -3.54 -7.87 -4.06
C GLU A 28 -4.74 -8.42 -4.87
N GLY A 29 -5.96 -8.04 -4.50
CA GLY A 29 -7.16 -8.38 -5.28
C GLY A 29 -7.13 -7.78 -6.69
N ILE A 30 -6.69 -6.53 -6.81
CA ILE A 30 -6.52 -5.85 -8.11
C ILE A 30 -5.42 -6.50 -8.93
N GLU A 31 -4.33 -6.97 -8.33
CA GLU A 31 -3.27 -7.72 -9.02
C GLU A 31 -3.82 -9.01 -9.62
N ALA A 32 -4.59 -9.77 -8.85
CA ALA A 32 -5.21 -10.99 -9.36
C ALA A 32 -6.14 -10.70 -10.55
N ALA A 33 -6.94 -9.63 -10.46
CA ALA A 33 -7.81 -9.19 -11.56
C ALA A 33 -7.01 -8.71 -12.79
N TRP A 34 -5.91 -7.99 -12.57
CA TRP A 34 -4.98 -7.55 -13.61
C TRP A 34 -4.34 -8.73 -14.33
N ALA A 35 -3.82 -9.70 -13.59
CA ALA A 35 -3.22 -10.91 -14.13
C ALA A 35 -4.24 -11.72 -14.97
N LEU A 36 -5.49 -11.81 -14.51
CA LEU A 36 -6.55 -12.45 -15.27
C LEU A 36 -6.86 -11.70 -16.56
N ALA A 37 -7.03 -10.37 -16.50
CA ALA A 37 -7.29 -9.53 -17.67
C ALA A 37 -6.22 -9.70 -18.76
N ARG A 38 -4.94 -9.74 -18.34
CA ARG A 38 -3.80 -10.04 -19.22
C ARG A 38 -3.89 -11.40 -19.87
N ARG A 39 -4.24 -12.42 -19.09
CA ARG A 39 -4.31 -13.81 -19.56
C ARG A 39 -5.44 -14.01 -20.58
N VAL A 40 -6.57 -13.33 -20.43
CA VAL A 40 -7.72 -13.42 -21.35
C VAL A 40 -7.68 -12.39 -22.48
N GLY A 41 -6.68 -11.50 -22.51
CA GLY A 41 -6.52 -10.48 -23.54
C GLY A 41 -7.44 -9.26 -23.40
N ASP A 42 -8.05 -9.03 -22.23
CA ASP A 42 -8.92 -7.88 -21.96
C ASP A 42 -8.06 -6.63 -21.66
N ARG A 43 -7.73 -5.89 -22.72
CA ARG A 43 -6.83 -4.72 -22.65
C ARG A 43 -7.38 -3.57 -21.82
N ALA A 44 -8.69 -3.32 -21.89
CA ALA A 44 -9.32 -2.24 -21.15
C ALA A 44 -9.25 -2.47 -19.63
N ARG A 45 -9.50 -3.72 -19.19
CA ARG A 45 -9.35 -4.10 -17.78
C ARG A 45 -7.88 -4.18 -17.36
N GLU A 46 -7.00 -4.69 -18.21
CA GLU A 46 -5.56 -4.70 -17.96
C GLU A 46 -5.04 -3.30 -17.65
N GLU A 47 -5.36 -2.31 -18.50
CA GLU A 47 -4.91 -0.93 -18.28
C GLU A 47 -5.54 -0.32 -17.03
N ARG A 48 -6.86 -0.50 -16.83
CA ARG A 48 -7.56 0.04 -15.65
C ARG A 48 -6.98 -0.50 -14.35
N TYR A 49 -6.77 -1.82 -14.25
CA TYR A 49 -6.24 -2.43 -13.04
C TYR A 49 -4.77 -2.11 -12.85
N GLY A 50 -3.99 -2.05 -13.93
CA GLY A 50 -2.59 -1.63 -13.89
C GLY A 50 -2.42 -0.22 -13.34
N ASN A 51 -3.22 0.74 -13.81
CA ASN A 51 -3.24 2.11 -13.28
C ASN A 51 -3.62 2.17 -11.80
N ALA A 52 -4.57 1.33 -11.36
CA ALA A 52 -4.94 1.24 -9.95
C ALA A 52 -3.79 0.69 -9.07
N LEU A 53 -3.05 -0.31 -9.55
CA LEU A 53 -1.85 -0.83 -8.87
C LEU A 53 -0.76 0.24 -8.74
N VAL A 54 -0.54 1.04 -9.77
CA VAL A 54 0.40 2.17 -9.75
C VAL A 54 0.00 3.20 -8.69
N ALA A 55 -1.30 3.56 -8.62
CA ALA A 55 -1.80 4.49 -7.62
C ALA A 55 -1.64 3.96 -6.19
N ALA A 56 -2.03 2.70 -5.94
CA ALA A 56 -1.88 2.05 -4.65
C ALA A 56 -0.40 1.96 -4.22
N SER A 57 0.48 1.59 -5.14
CA SER A 57 1.92 1.51 -4.90
C SER A 57 2.54 2.87 -4.63
N ARG A 58 2.12 3.92 -5.35
CA ARG A 58 2.56 5.28 -5.08
C ARG A 58 2.16 5.69 -3.66
N TYR A 59 0.93 5.43 -3.25
CA TYR A 59 0.48 5.69 -1.89
C TYR A 59 1.35 4.99 -0.84
N ALA A 60 1.66 3.69 -1.04
CA ALA A 60 2.55 2.93 -0.17
C ALA A 60 3.96 3.53 -0.07
N ILE A 61 4.57 3.93 -1.21
CA ILE A 61 5.89 4.58 -1.25
C ILE A 61 5.88 5.91 -0.49
N GLN A 62 4.79 6.67 -0.56
CA GLN A 62 4.72 7.96 0.14
C GLN A 62 4.62 7.77 1.65
N LEU A 63 3.90 6.75 2.11
CA LEU A 63 3.76 6.40 3.54
C LEU A 63 4.99 5.76 4.17
N GLN A 64 5.92 5.23 3.35
CA GLN A 64 7.10 4.54 3.83
C GLN A 64 7.91 5.40 4.82
N TYR A 65 8.26 4.82 5.97
CA TYR A 65 9.12 5.47 6.96
C TYR A 65 10.51 5.73 6.38
N ARG A 66 10.97 6.97 6.49
CA ARG A 66 12.28 7.47 6.12
C ARG A 66 13.06 7.90 7.36
N GLU A 67 14.30 8.32 7.16
CA GLU A 67 15.22 8.70 8.25
C GLU A 67 14.63 9.77 9.19
N HIS A 68 13.87 10.73 8.68
CA HIS A 68 13.24 11.77 9.50
C HIS A 68 12.02 11.29 10.28
N ASP A 69 11.37 10.20 9.86
CA ASP A 69 10.13 9.73 10.49
C ASP A 69 10.40 8.86 11.73
N VAL A 70 11.62 8.33 11.85
CA VAL A 70 11.93 7.25 12.81
C VAL A 70 12.49 7.72 14.15
N TYR A 71 12.53 9.03 14.41
CA TYR A 71 13.11 9.61 15.64
C TYR A 71 12.47 9.11 16.94
N ALA A 72 11.18 8.75 16.89
CA ALA A 72 10.42 8.30 18.05
C ALA A 72 10.57 6.80 18.36
N TYR A 73 11.29 6.04 17.52
CA TYR A 73 11.39 4.59 17.68
C TYR A 73 12.66 4.19 18.43
N ALA A 74 12.54 3.20 19.32
CA ALA A 74 13.69 2.66 20.06
C ALA A 74 14.73 1.96 19.17
N ARG A 75 14.33 1.52 17.96
CA ARG A 75 15.21 0.85 16.99
C ARG A 75 15.00 1.43 15.57
N PRO A 76 15.41 2.68 15.31
CA PRO A 76 15.08 3.40 14.07
C PRO A 76 15.45 2.65 12.79
N ALA A 77 16.63 2.03 12.77
CA ALA A 77 17.14 1.27 11.62
C ALA A 77 16.25 0.07 11.22
N LYS A 78 15.48 -0.51 12.15
CA LYS A 78 14.58 -1.63 11.86
C LYS A 78 13.23 -1.19 11.30
N VAL A 79 12.93 0.10 11.38
CA VAL A 79 11.64 0.71 10.97
C VAL A 79 11.76 1.32 9.58
N LEU A 80 12.96 1.73 9.18
CA LEU A 80 13.23 2.28 7.85
C LEU A 80 12.69 1.36 6.76
N GLY A 81 11.93 1.96 5.84
CA GLY A 81 11.36 1.24 4.71
C GLY A 81 10.05 0.49 5.00
N GLY A 82 9.66 0.34 6.27
CA GLY A 82 8.35 -0.20 6.63
C GLY A 82 7.23 0.85 6.50
N LEU A 83 5.99 0.43 6.76
CA LEU A 83 4.82 1.30 6.66
C LEU A 83 4.11 1.50 8.00
N PRO A 84 3.59 2.72 8.27
CA PRO A 84 2.68 2.96 9.38
C PRO A 84 1.36 2.23 9.17
N THR A 85 0.66 1.93 10.25
CA THR A 85 -0.76 1.55 10.19
C THR A 85 -1.57 2.63 9.49
N ASN A 86 -1.45 3.88 9.94
CA ASN A 86 -2.03 5.04 9.28
C ASN A 86 -1.16 6.28 9.58
N PRO A 87 -1.32 7.40 8.85
CA PRO A 87 -0.47 8.58 9.04
C PRO A 87 -0.48 9.21 10.44
N ALA A 88 -1.46 8.89 11.28
CA ALA A 88 -1.64 9.48 12.61
C ALA A 88 -1.07 8.62 13.75
N VAL A 89 -0.65 7.38 13.48
CA VAL A 89 -0.16 6.46 14.52
C VAL A 89 1.22 5.92 14.19
N ASN A 90 2.11 5.95 15.18
CA ASN A 90 3.47 5.39 15.11
C ASN A 90 3.46 3.91 15.47
N GLU A 91 2.58 3.16 14.81
CA GLU A 91 2.48 1.72 14.93
C GLU A 91 2.80 1.07 13.59
N MET A 92 3.76 0.16 13.61
CA MET A 92 4.14 -0.67 12.47
C MET A 92 3.81 -2.13 12.78
N ARG A 93 3.26 -2.81 11.79
CA ARG A 93 3.12 -4.26 11.80
C ARG A 93 3.71 -4.88 10.53
N LEU A 94 4.19 -6.11 10.66
CA LEU A 94 4.89 -6.83 9.59
C LEU A 94 3.97 -7.11 8.40
N ASP A 95 2.72 -7.49 8.67
CA ASP A 95 1.69 -7.77 7.66
C ASP A 95 1.42 -6.57 6.75
N PHE A 96 1.47 -5.34 7.28
CA PHE A 96 1.19 -4.15 6.48
C PHE A 96 2.31 -3.87 5.47
N THR A 97 3.55 -4.07 5.93
CA THR A 97 4.72 -3.98 5.07
C THR A 97 4.69 -5.07 4.01
N TYR A 98 4.27 -6.29 4.36
CA TYR A 98 4.11 -7.39 3.40
C TYR A 98 3.12 -7.05 2.28
N HIS A 99 1.90 -6.63 2.62
CA HIS A 99 0.89 -6.28 1.62
C HIS A 99 1.34 -5.13 0.70
N ALA A 100 2.05 -4.14 1.25
CA ALA A 100 2.63 -3.06 0.46
C ALA A 100 3.71 -3.56 -0.52
N ILE A 101 4.59 -4.47 -0.09
CA ILE A 101 5.60 -5.07 -0.97
C ILE A 101 4.93 -5.86 -2.11
N SER A 102 3.84 -6.59 -1.82
CA SER A 102 3.08 -7.30 -2.85
C SER A 102 2.52 -6.33 -3.90
N ALA A 103 1.89 -5.24 -3.47
CA ALA A 103 1.39 -4.20 -4.36
C ALA A 103 2.51 -3.59 -5.22
N LEU A 104 3.66 -3.28 -4.62
CA LEU A 104 4.83 -2.73 -5.31
C LEU A 104 5.38 -3.69 -6.36
N HIS A 105 5.44 -4.98 -6.03
CA HIS A 105 5.86 -6.02 -6.97
C HIS A 105 4.93 -6.08 -8.19
N ALA A 106 3.61 -6.04 -7.97
CA ALA A 106 2.61 -6.02 -9.03
C ALA A 106 2.75 -4.78 -9.92
N ALA A 107 2.86 -3.59 -9.32
CA ALA A 107 3.02 -2.34 -10.08
C ALA A 107 4.32 -2.31 -10.89
N HIS A 108 5.44 -2.79 -10.34
CA HIS A 108 6.72 -2.86 -11.04
C HIS A 108 6.62 -3.65 -12.37
N ARG A 109 5.76 -4.68 -12.42
CA ARG A 109 5.51 -5.48 -13.65
C ARG A 109 4.67 -4.75 -14.70
N HIS A 110 4.00 -3.66 -14.32
CA HIS A 110 3.17 -2.85 -15.22
C HIS A 110 3.85 -1.54 -15.63
N THR A 111 4.75 -1.00 -14.79
CA THR A 111 5.41 0.29 -15.05
C THR A 111 6.69 0.16 -15.86
N THR A 112 6.95 1.18 -16.68
CA THR A 112 8.30 1.42 -17.24
C THR A 112 9.26 1.94 -16.16
N PRO A 113 10.59 1.86 -16.36
CA PRO A 113 11.57 2.43 -15.44
C PRO A 113 11.38 3.91 -15.15
N THR A 114 10.91 4.69 -16.14
CA THR A 114 10.61 6.12 -15.99
C THR A 114 9.39 6.34 -15.09
N GLN A 115 8.31 5.58 -15.30
CA GLN A 115 7.12 5.65 -14.45
C GLN A 115 7.45 5.23 -13.01
N TRP A 116 8.25 4.17 -12.84
CA TRP A 116 8.71 3.72 -11.53
C TRP A 116 9.47 4.83 -10.79
N LYS A 117 10.46 5.46 -11.43
CA LYS A 117 11.19 6.60 -10.84
C LYS A 117 10.24 7.74 -10.45
N ALA A 118 9.25 8.05 -11.29
CA ALA A 118 8.27 9.10 -11.00
C ALA A 118 7.39 8.79 -9.78
N MET A 119 7.12 7.52 -9.46
CA MET A 119 6.38 7.13 -8.25
C MET A 119 7.15 7.44 -6.96
N HIS A 120 8.48 7.42 -7.02
CA HIS A 120 9.36 7.76 -5.90
C HIS A 120 9.55 9.27 -5.72
N ALA A 121 9.23 10.09 -6.73
CA ALA A 121 9.25 11.54 -6.60
C ALA A 121 8.16 12.01 -5.63
N ARG A 122 8.57 12.69 -4.54
CA ARG A 122 7.64 13.30 -3.60
C ARG A 122 6.91 14.48 -4.25
N ALA A 123 5.70 14.75 -3.77
CA ALA A 123 4.96 15.96 -4.10
C ALA A 123 5.47 17.20 -3.33
N TYR A 124 6.33 17.03 -2.31
CA TYR A 124 6.93 18.12 -1.53
C TYR A 124 8.40 17.84 -1.19
N PRO A 125 9.28 18.86 -1.22
CA PRO A 125 10.69 18.75 -0.85
C PRO A 125 10.91 18.35 0.61
#